data_AF-A0A3M2LLL2-F1
#
_entry.id   AF-A0A3M2LLL2-F1
#
_cell.length_a   1.000
_cell.length_b   1.000
_cell.length_c   1.000
_cell.angle_alpha   90.00
_cell.angle_beta   90.00
_cell.angle_gamma   90.00
#
_symmetry.space_group_name_H-M   'P 1'
#
loop_
_entity.id
_entity.type
_entity.pdbx_description
1 polymer ?
#
loop_
_entity_poly.entity_id
_entity_poly.type
_entity_poly.pdbx_seq_one_letter_code
_entity_poly.pdbx_strand_id
1 'polypeptide(L)'
;MDEERRSLAELYDEARAEGGTLTVYAGGDTPGQQDATVAAFNAAFPDVTLDMVVDYSKYHNVRIDRQLATGTLVADVPQAATPVWDLPNANVEEFVAFMADRAEVERWRQTLTLYLGEVHGDPTPGRLGLHPTKHAP
;
A
#
# COMPACT_ATOMS: atom_id res chain seq x y z
N MET A 1 -12.78 9.99 -24.57
CA MET A 1 -13.59 9.24 -23.59
C MET A 1 -14.98 9.81 -23.72
N ASP A 2 -15.93 9.01 -24.21
CA ASP A 2 -17.33 9.43 -24.24
C ASP A 2 -17.90 9.33 -22.82
N GLU A 3 -18.78 10.26 -22.47
CA GLU A 3 -19.43 10.26 -21.15
C GLU A 3 -20.46 9.12 -21.05
N GLU A 4 -20.58 8.51 -19.86
CA GLU A 4 -21.57 7.48 -19.60
C GLU A 4 -22.98 8.07 -19.69
N ARG A 5 -23.84 7.46 -20.51
CA ARG A 5 -25.20 7.96 -20.78
C ARG A 5 -26.28 7.08 -20.18
N ARG A 6 -25.94 5.86 -19.73
CA ARG A 6 -26.87 4.97 -19.05
C ARG A 6 -27.21 5.52 -17.69
N SER A 7 -28.45 5.30 -17.28
CA SER A 7 -28.91 5.59 -15.94
C SER A 7 -28.26 4.65 -14.92
N LEU A 8 -28.21 5.09 -13.66
CA LEU A 8 -27.71 4.25 -12.56
C LEU A 8 -28.53 2.96 -12.40
N ALA A 9 -29.82 2.98 -12.72
CA ALA A 9 -30.67 1.79 -12.68
C ALA A 9 -30.27 0.77 -13.74
N GLU A 10 -30.01 1.21 -14.98
CA GLU A 10 -29.51 0.33 -16.04
C GLU A 10 -28.16 -0.29 -15.67
N LEU A 11 -27.23 0.53 -15.16
CA LEU A 11 -25.93 0.04 -14.70
C LEU A 11 -26.06 -0.97 -13.55
N TYR A 12 -27.00 -0.74 -12.63
CA TYR A 12 -27.23 -1.64 -11.50
C TYR A 12 -27.88 -2.97 -11.94
N ASP A 13 -28.78 -2.95 -12.92
CA ASP A 13 -29.38 -4.17 -13.49
C ASP A 13 -28.32 -4.99 -14.26
N GLU A 14 -27.42 -4.32 -14.97
CA GLU A 14 -26.27 -4.98 -15.62
C GLU A 14 -25.30 -5.60 -14.59
N ALA A 15 -24.92 -4.86 -13.54
CA ALA A 15 -24.01 -5.37 -12.50
C ALA A 15 -24.56 -6.62 -11.78
N ARG A 16 -25.88 -6.70 -11.62
CA ARG A 16 -26.51 -7.93 -11.09
C ARG A 16 -26.36 -9.11 -12.04
N ALA A 17 -26.43 -8.89 -13.35
CA ALA A 17 -26.26 -9.93 -14.35
C ALA A 17 -24.81 -10.46 -14.41
N GLU A 18 -23.84 -9.64 -13.98
CA GLU A 18 -22.41 -10.00 -13.93
C GLU A 18 -22.02 -10.86 -12.72
N GLY A 19 -22.95 -11.12 -11.79
CA GLY A 19 -22.72 -12.00 -10.63
C GLY A 19 -22.74 -11.28 -9.28
N GLY A 20 -22.94 -9.96 -9.28
CA GLY A 20 -23.31 -9.21 -8.08
C GLY A 20 -22.21 -9.05 -7.03
N THR A 21 -20.93 -9.07 -7.42
CA THR A 21 -19.80 -8.71 -6.53
C THR A 21 -18.89 -7.72 -7.24
N LEU A 22 -18.54 -6.65 -6.54
CA LEU A 22 -17.53 -5.68 -6.93
C LEU A 22 -16.39 -5.74 -5.91
N THR A 23 -15.22 -6.24 -6.31
CA THR A 23 -14.04 -6.33 -5.45
C THR A 23 -13.14 -5.10 -5.65
N VAL A 24 -12.94 -4.34 -4.56
CA VAL A 24 -12.14 -3.11 -4.55
C VAL A 24 -10.93 -3.27 -3.65
N TYR A 25 -9.74 -3.02 -4.19
CA TYR A 25 -8.51 -2.89 -3.39
C TYR A 25 -8.30 -1.43 -3.03
N ALA A 26 -8.67 -1.08 -1.80
CA ALA A 26 -8.63 0.29 -1.30
C ALA A 26 -7.39 0.54 -0.43
N GLY A 27 -6.70 1.64 -0.72
CA GLY A 27 -5.63 2.17 0.14
C GLY A 27 -6.19 2.66 1.47
N GLY A 28 -5.58 2.24 2.59
CA GLY A 28 -5.91 2.74 3.92
C GLY A 28 -4.96 2.22 5.00
N ASP A 29 -5.12 2.75 6.21
CA ASP A 29 -4.29 2.46 7.37
C ASP A 29 -4.90 1.42 8.31
N THR A 30 -6.24 1.31 8.34
CA THR A 30 -6.94 0.34 9.20
C THR A 30 -8.00 -0.42 8.41
N PRO A 31 -8.24 -1.72 8.71
CA PRO A 31 -9.19 -2.54 7.96
C PRO A 31 -10.60 -1.94 7.85
N GLY A 32 -11.07 -1.26 8.91
CA GLY A 32 -12.41 -0.67 8.96
C GLY A 32 -12.52 0.76 8.45
N GLN A 33 -11.46 1.32 7.85
CA GLN A 33 -11.44 2.73 7.43
C GLN A 33 -12.53 3.08 6.39
N GLN A 34 -13.03 2.08 5.67
CA GLN A 34 -14.03 2.25 4.61
C GLN A 34 -15.40 1.65 4.95
N ASP A 35 -15.64 1.24 6.20
CA ASP A 35 -16.89 0.58 6.61
C ASP A 35 -18.14 1.41 6.28
N ALA A 36 -18.06 2.73 6.45
CA ALA A 36 -19.17 3.63 6.12
C ALA A 36 -19.49 3.63 4.62
N THR A 37 -18.46 3.58 3.76
CA THR A 37 -18.61 3.49 2.30
C THR A 37 -19.25 2.15 1.92
N VAL A 38 -18.76 1.05 2.51
CA VAL A 38 -19.31 -0.29 2.29
C VAL A 38 -20.77 -0.36 2.71
N ALA A 39 -21.12 0.16 3.90
CA ALA A 39 -22.48 0.19 4.40
C ALA A 39 -23.41 1.01 3.50
N ALA A 40 -22.98 2.19 3.05
CA ALA A 40 -23.77 3.05 2.18
C ALA A 40 -24.00 2.41 0.80
N PHE A 41 -22.98 1.78 0.22
CA PHE A 41 -23.11 1.08 -1.07
C PHE A 41 -24.10 -0.08 -0.97
N ASN A 42 -23.91 -0.97 0.01
CA ASN A 42 -24.78 -2.15 0.16
C ASN A 42 -26.23 -1.76 0.51
N ALA A 43 -26.45 -0.62 1.18
CA ALA A 43 -27.79 -0.09 1.41
C ALA A 43 -28.45 0.45 0.13
N ALA A 44 -27.67 1.06 -0.77
CA ALA A 44 -28.16 1.57 -2.05
C ALA A 44 -28.35 0.48 -3.11
N PHE A 45 -27.51 -0.56 -3.08
CA PHE A 45 -27.44 -1.63 -4.08
C PHE A 45 -27.45 -3.02 -3.42
N PRO A 46 -28.57 -3.44 -2.81
CA PRO A 46 -28.63 -4.64 -1.97
C PRO A 46 -28.31 -5.97 -2.67
N ASP A 47 -28.36 -6.02 -4.00
CA ASP A 47 -28.09 -7.22 -4.80
C ASP A 47 -26.68 -7.21 -5.43
N VAL A 48 -25.86 -6.19 -5.14
CA VAL A 48 -24.45 -6.13 -5.52
C VAL A 48 -23.62 -5.95 -4.25
N THR A 49 -22.77 -6.91 -3.95
CA THR A 49 -21.88 -6.90 -2.79
C THR A 49 -20.63 -6.07 -3.11
N LEU A 50 -20.35 -5.06 -2.29
CA LEU A 50 -19.05 -4.38 -2.30
C LEU A 50 -18.06 -5.12 -1.38
N ASP A 51 -17.16 -5.88 -1.98
CA ASP A 51 -16.04 -6.54 -1.30
C ASP A 51 -14.83 -5.60 -1.28
N MET A 52 -14.72 -4.81 -0.21
CA MET A 52 -13.64 -3.83 -0.07
C MET A 52 -12.52 -4.35 0.83
N VAL A 53 -11.33 -4.52 0.24
CA VAL A 53 -10.12 -4.93 0.96
C VAL A 53 -9.26 -3.70 1.21
N VAL A 54 -9.18 -3.28 2.48
CA VAL A 54 -8.33 -2.16 2.90
C VAL A 54 -6.94 -2.66 3.28
N ASP A 55 -5.91 -2.09 2.66
CA ASP A 55 -4.49 -2.31 2.99
C ASP A 55 -3.69 -1.06 2.59
N TYR A 56 -2.44 -0.95 3.02
CA TYR A 56 -1.59 0.16 2.57
C TYR A 56 -1.45 0.13 1.04
N SER A 57 -1.56 1.30 0.41
CA SER A 57 -1.42 1.45 -1.06
C SER A 57 -0.16 0.79 -1.60
N LYS A 58 0.96 0.90 -0.89
CA LYS A 58 2.24 0.26 -1.29
C LYS A 58 2.16 -1.27 -1.38
N TYR A 59 1.30 -1.91 -0.60
CA TYR A 59 1.11 -3.36 -0.65
C TYR A 59 0.08 -3.76 -1.71
N HIS A 60 -0.99 -2.99 -1.88
CA HIS A 60 -1.93 -3.21 -2.99
C HIS A 60 -1.26 -3.04 -4.35
N ASN A 61 -0.39 -2.04 -4.53
CA ASN A 61 0.34 -1.84 -5.78
C ASN A 61 1.17 -3.09 -6.13
N VAL A 62 2.00 -3.58 -5.19
CA VAL A 62 2.80 -4.80 -5.39
C VAL A 62 1.93 -6.04 -5.60
N ARG A 63 0.79 -6.13 -4.91
CA ARG A 63 -0.16 -7.25 -5.05
C ARG A 63 -0.77 -7.26 -6.46
N ILE A 64 -1.23 -6.11 -6.94
CA ILE A 64 -1.82 -5.96 -8.28
C ILE A 64 -0.78 -6.27 -9.34
N ASP A 65 0.43 -5.71 -9.25
CA ASP A 65 1.52 -5.99 -10.20
C ASP A 65 1.82 -7.49 -10.26
N ARG A 66 1.91 -8.14 -9.09
CA ARG A 66 2.11 -9.59 -9.01
C ARG A 66 0.95 -10.35 -9.66
N GLN A 67 -0.29 -10.01 -9.32
CA GLN A 67 -1.47 -10.70 -9.83
C GLN A 67 -1.63 -10.53 -11.34
N LEU A 68 -1.32 -9.35 -11.89
CA LEU A 68 -1.26 -9.11 -13.33
C LEU A 68 -0.18 -9.98 -13.97
N ALA A 69 1.03 -10.01 -13.40
CA ALA A 69 2.13 -10.81 -13.91
C ALA A 69 1.87 -12.32 -13.86
N THR A 70 1.05 -12.81 -12.91
CA THR A 70 0.71 -14.22 -12.78
C THR A 70 -0.66 -14.60 -13.35
N GLY A 71 -1.40 -13.66 -13.94
CA GLY A 71 -2.74 -13.91 -14.47
C GLY A 71 -3.77 -14.28 -13.39
N THR A 72 -3.63 -13.73 -12.19
CA THR A 72 -4.48 -14.02 -11.01
C THR A 72 -5.08 -12.75 -10.43
N LEU A 73 -5.42 -11.75 -11.27
CA LEU A 73 -6.04 -10.51 -10.82
C LEU A 73 -7.39 -10.80 -10.17
N VAL A 74 -7.58 -10.26 -8.96
CA VAL A 74 -8.81 -10.42 -8.17
C VAL A 74 -9.60 -9.12 -8.10
N ALA A 75 -8.94 -7.97 -8.02
CA ALA A 75 -9.62 -6.69 -7.89
C ALA A 75 -10.17 -6.22 -9.23
N ASP A 76 -11.41 -5.74 -9.22
CA ASP A 76 -12.04 -5.04 -10.35
C ASP A 76 -11.57 -3.59 -10.40
N VAL A 77 -11.45 -2.95 -9.22
CA VAL A 77 -11.07 -1.55 -9.09
C VAL A 77 -9.93 -1.38 -8.09
N PRO A 78 -8.77 -0.81 -8.52
CA PRO A 78 -7.77 -0.31 -7.59
C PRO A 78 -8.13 1.12 -7.15
N GLN A 79 -8.26 1.32 -5.84
CA GLN A 79 -8.40 2.62 -5.21
C GLN A 79 -7.17 2.88 -4.31
N ALA A 80 -5.99 2.92 -4.92
CA ALA A 80 -4.72 3.12 -4.21
C ALA A 80 -4.10 4.49 -4.52
N ALA A 81 -3.31 5.00 -3.57
CA ALA A 81 -2.52 6.22 -3.77
C ALA A 81 -1.32 5.96 -4.69
N THR A 82 -0.79 7.04 -5.28
CA THR A 82 0.44 7.04 -6.06
C THR A 82 1.54 6.25 -5.36
N PRO A 83 2.24 5.34 -6.06
CA PRO A 83 3.35 4.60 -5.48
C PRO A 83 4.42 5.52 -4.89
N VAL A 84 5.05 5.09 -3.78
CA VAL A 84 6.03 5.94 -3.07
C VAL A 84 7.24 6.31 -3.93
N TRP A 85 7.62 5.47 -4.90
CA TRP A 85 8.71 5.75 -5.82
C TRP A 85 8.37 6.79 -6.90
N ASP A 86 7.08 7.07 -7.12
CA ASP A 86 6.62 8.12 -8.04
C ASP A 86 6.36 9.45 -7.31
N LEU A 87 6.45 9.49 -5.97
CA LEU A 87 6.27 10.71 -5.18
C LEU A 87 7.53 11.58 -5.27
N PRO A 88 7.48 12.79 -5.86
CA PRO A 88 8.68 13.62 -6.07
C PRO A 88 9.39 14.00 -4.78
N ASN A 89 8.64 14.10 -3.67
CA ASN A 89 9.18 14.46 -2.37
C ASN A 89 9.60 13.25 -1.52
N ALA A 90 9.43 12.03 -2.01
CA ALA A 90 9.92 10.83 -1.32
C ALA A 90 11.44 10.63 -1.52
N ASN A 91 12.02 11.22 -2.59
CA ASN A 91 13.47 11.22 -2.87
C ASN A 91 14.11 9.81 -2.80
N VAL A 92 13.42 8.82 -3.37
CA VAL A 92 13.79 7.40 -3.21
C VAL A 92 15.11 7.09 -3.90
N GLU A 93 15.39 7.71 -5.05
CA GLU A 93 16.64 7.54 -5.79
C GLU A 93 17.81 8.28 -5.10
N GLU A 94 17.56 9.47 -4.57
CA GLU A 94 18.54 10.29 -3.87
C GLU A 94 18.99 9.64 -2.57
N PHE A 95 18.09 8.91 -1.88
CA PHE A 95 18.48 8.12 -0.71
C PHE A 95 19.49 7.02 -1.10
N VAL A 96 19.30 6.35 -2.24
CA VAL A 96 20.24 5.35 -2.74
C VAL A 96 21.58 6.01 -3.09
N ALA A 97 21.56 7.15 -3.78
CA ALA A 97 22.75 7.91 -4.11
C ALA A 97 23.52 8.36 -2.84
N PHE A 98 22.82 8.87 -1.84
CA PHE A 98 23.37 9.24 -0.55
C PHE A 98 24.03 8.04 0.14
N MET A 99 23.35 6.89 0.20
CA MET A 99 23.88 5.70 0.86
C MET A 99 25.13 5.12 0.16
N ALA A 100 25.25 5.34 -1.16
CA ALA A 100 26.40 4.93 -1.96
C ALA A 100 27.66 5.75 -1.65
N ASP A 101 27.54 7.04 -1.30
CA ASP A 101 28.66 7.82 -0.78
C ASP A 101 28.88 7.54 0.71
N ARG A 102 29.72 6.54 1.00
CA ARG A 102 30.06 6.19 2.37
C ARG A 102 30.74 7.34 3.11
N ALA A 103 31.56 8.16 2.46
CA ALA A 103 32.23 9.26 3.13
C ALA A 103 31.24 10.35 3.57
N GLU A 104 30.24 10.65 2.74
CA GLU A 104 29.16 11.56 3.11
C GLU A 104 28.30 11.02 4.24
N VAL A 105 27.90 9.74 4.18
CA VAL A 105 27.12 9.10 5.26
C VAL A 105 27.87 9.12 6.60
N GLU A 106 29.19 8.88 6.60
CA GLU A 106 30.00 8.96 7.81
C GLU A 106 30.08 10.38 8.36
N ARG A 107 30.25 11.40 7.50
CA ARG A 107 30.24 12.81 7.93
C ARG A 107 28.94 13.17 8.62
N TRP A 108 27.80 12.86 8.00
CA TRP A 108 26.49 13.14 8.57
C TRP A 108 26.25 12.39 9.88
N ARG A 109 26.70 11.13 9.99
CA ARG A 109 26.59 10.38 11.24
C ARG A 109 27.35 11.08 12.37
N GLN A 110 28.59 11.48 12.14
CA GLN A 110 29.39 12.20 13.14
C GLN A 110 28.74 13.53 13.52
N THR A 111 28.23 14.28 12.53
CA THR A 111 27.47 15.51 12.79
C THR A 111 26.26 15.24 13.69
N LEU A 112 25.45 14.21 13.40
CA LEU A 112 24.28 13.86 14.22
C LEU A 112 24.69 13.46 15.64
N THR A 113 25.78 12.70 15.82
CA THR A 113 26.31 12.37 17.15
C THR A 113 26.65 13.62 17.97
N LEU A 114 27.17 14.67 17.35
CA LEU A 114 27.47 15.92 18.05
C LEU A 114 26.22 16.61 18.61
N TYR A 115 25.07 16.44 17.94
CA TYR A 115 23.81 17.07 18.36
C TYR A 115 22.94 16.17 19.24
N LEU A 116 22.92 14.86 18.97
CA LEU A 116 22.02 13.89 19.62
C LEU A 116 22.71 13.06 20.71
N GLY A 117 24.04 13.06 20.75
CA GLY A 117 24.84 12.18 21.60
C GLY A 117 25.07 10.80 20.97
N GLU A 118 25.82 9.96 21.69
CA GLU A 118 26.06 8.57 21.30
C GLU A 118 24.79 7.73 21.43
N VAL A 119 24.68 6.68 20.60
CA VAL A 119 23.57 5.74 20.72
C VAL A 119 23.67 4.97 22.05
N HIS A 120 22.57 4.94 22.79
CA HIS A 120 22.46 4.23 24.06
C HIS A 120 21.47 3.07 23.99
N GLY A 121 21.65 2.09 24.86
CA GLY A 121 20.83 0.87 24.91
C GLY A 121 21.42 -0.27 24.07
N ASP A 122 20.99 -1.49 24.37
CA ASP A 122 21.34 -2.64 23.54
C ASP A 122 20.58 -2.58 22.20
N PRO A 123 21.16 -3.11 21.10
CA PRO A 123 20.45 -3.22 19.83
C PRO A 123 19.13 -3.98 20.00
N THR A 124 18.03 -3.43 19.47
CA THR A 124 16.69 -4.04 19.59
C THR A 124 16.63 -5.49 19.11
N PRO A 125 17.30 -5.90 18.01
CA PRO A 125 17.35 -7.31 17.59
C PRO A 125 18.30 -8.20 18.43
N GLY A 126 18.97 -7.66 19.44
CA GLY A 126 20.05 -8.31 20.18
C GLY A 126 21.36 -8.40 19.39
N ARG A 127 22.31 -9.22 19.88
CA ARG A 127 23.60 -9.48 19.21
C ARG A 127 23.56 -10.83 18.49
N LEU A 128 23.37 -10.78 17.17
CA LEU A 128 23.17 -11.98 16.34
C LEU A 128 24.46 -12.76 16.03
N GLY A 129 25.63 -12.11 16.16
CA GLY A 129 26.92 -12.72 15.81
C GLY A 129 27.12 -12.91 14.30
N LEU A 130 28.17 -13.65 13.92
CA LEU A 130 28.57 -13.81 12.51
C LEU A 130 27.73 -14.86 11.74
N HIS A 131 27.16 -15.83 12.46
CA HIS A 131 26.40 -16.94 11.87
C HIS A 131 25.08 -17.17 12.61
N PRO A 132 24.09 -16.27 12.46
CA PRO A 132 22.80 -16.43 13.11
C PRO A 132 22.07 -17.66 12.56
N THR A 133 21.66 -18.56 13.46
CA THR A 133 20.86 -19.76 13.13
C THR A 133 19.43 -19.66 13.63
N LYS A 134 19.08 -18.55 14.28
CA LYS A 134 17.74 -18.25 14.79
C LYS A 134 17.39 -16.80 14.46
N HIS A 135 16.11 -16.55 14.22
CA HIS A 135 15.60 -15.19 14.06
C HIS A 135 15.79 -14.39 15.36
N ALA A 136 15.94 -13.07 15.23
CA ALA A 136 15.86 -12.16 16.37
C ALA A 136 14.49 -12.33 17.07
N PRO A 137 14.43 -12.15 18.41
CA PRO A 137 13.17 -12.22 19.16
C PRO A 137 12.14 -11.18 18.69
#